data_AF-A0A9X1MKX5-F1
#
_entry.id   AF-A0A9X1MKX5-F1
#
_cell.length_a   1.000
_cell.length_b   1.000
_cell.length_c   1.000
_cell.angle_alpha   90.00
_cell.angle_beta   90.00
_cell.angle_gamma   90.00
#
_symmetry.space_group_name_H-M   'P 1'
#
loop_
_entity.id
_entity.type
_entity.pdbx_description
1 polymer ?
#
loop_
_entity_poly.entity_id
_entity_poly.type
_entity_poly.pdbx_seq_one_letter_code
_entity_poly.pdbx_strand_id
1 'polypeptide(L)'
;MGNAKIDLEQVRGRYGQWLESVDRSFNRHRASFVNAMDWIEPESVVNADNMLKSWSRPAASRPSAYRYLIELSKAGVLLKRSDDGALEYAVKEDFFGETDSSGA
;
A
#
# COMPACT_ATOMS: atom_id res chain seq x y z
N MET A 1 -18.26 9.37 -12.67
CA MET A 1 -17.56 9.39 -11.37
C MET A 1 -16.25 8.66 -11.58
N GLY A 2 -15.12 9.38 -11.55
CA GLY A 2 -13.82 8.71 -11.58
C GLY A 2 -13.65 7.94 -10.29
N ASN A 3 -13.17 6.70 -10.35
CA ASN A 3 -12.83 5.97 -9.14
C ASN A 3 -11.61 6.66 -8.52
N ALA A 4 -11.72 7.08 -7.26
CA ALA A 4 -10.56 7.61 -6.53
C ALA A 4 -9.47 6.53 -6.50
N LYS A 5 -8.24 6.91 -6.84
CA LYS A 5 -7.09 6.01 -6.89
C LYS A 5 -6.14 6.33 -5.75
N ILE A 6 -5.39 5.34 -5.31
CA ILE A 6 -4.38 5.53 -4.27
C ILE A 6 -3.31 6.55 -4.71
N ASP A 7 -2.98 7.47 -3.83
CA ASP A 7 -1.87 8.42 -3.98
C ASP A 7 -0.56 7.76 -3.54
N LEU A 8 0.18 7.26 -4.54
CA LEU A 8 1.45 6.59 -4.30
C LEU A 8 2.53 7.54 -3.78
N GLU A 9 2.46 8.84 -4.02
CA GLU A 9 3.44 9.80 -3.49
C GLU A 9 3.24 9.97 -1.98
N GLN A 10 2.00 10.11 -1.53
CA GLN A 10 1.68 10.12 -0.10
C GLN A 10 2.09 8.82 0.59
N VAL A 11 1.84 7.66 -0.05
CA VAL A 11 2.29 6.36 0.49
C VAL A 11 3.82 6.33 0.62
N ARG A 12 4.57 6.79 -0.40
CA ARG A 12 6.04 6.86 -0.34
C ARG A 12 6.51 7.78 0.79
N GLY A 13 5.90 8.95 0.93
CA GLY A 13 6.23 9.93 1.98
C GLY A 13 6.01 9.35 3.38
N ARG A 14 4.81 8.82 3.65
CA ARG A 14 4.48 8.24 4.96
C ARG A 14 5.35 7.04 5.29
N TYR A 15 5.53 6.13 4.34
CA TYR A 15 6.34 4.94 4.54
C TYR A 15 7.82 5.28 4.72
N GLY A 16 8.34 6.26 3.96
CA GLY A 16 9.70 6.79 4.13
C GLY A 16 9.94 7.33 5.53
N GLN A 17 9.07 8.22 6.02
CA GLN A 17 9.16 8.77 7.39
C GLN A 17 9.14 7.69 8.47
N TRP A 18 8.29 6.66 8.31
CA TRP A 18 8.27 5.54 9.24
C TRP A 18 9.55 4.69 9.18
N LEU A 19 10.11 4.45 7.99
CA LEU A 19 11.36 3.70 7.87
C LEU A 19 12.52 4.43 8.55
N GLU A 20 12.61 5.75 8.38
CA GLU A 20 13.61 6.58 9.04
C GLU A 20 13.50 6.49 10.57
N SER A 21 12.28 6.50 11.12
CA SER A 21 12.07 6.40 12.56
C SER A 21 12.46 5.04 13.15
N VAL A 22 12.65 4.01 12.32
CA VAL A 22 13.12 2.68 12.72
C VAL A 22 14.51 2.35 12.16
N ASP A 23 15.30 3.37 11.81
CA ASP A 23 16.68 3.26 11.28
C ASP A 23 16.79 2.37 10.03
N ARG A 24 15.85 2.55 9.09
CA ARG A 24 15.80 1.85 7.81
C ARG A 24 15.63 2.85 6.67
N SER A 25 16.07 2.48 5.48
CA SER A 25 15.98 3.34 4.29
C SER A 25 14.90 2.88 3.31
N PHE A 26 14.29 3.84 2.62
CA PHE A 26 13.41 3.60 1.48
C PHE A 26 14.24 3.26 0.24
N ASN A 27 14.34 1.97 -0.10
CA ASN A 27 15.17 1.47 -1.20
C ASN A 27 14.33 1.06 -2.43
N ARG A 28 15.02 0.67 -3.51
CA ARG A 28 14.39 0.25 -4.77
C ARG A 28 13.37 -0.89 -4.61
N HIS A 29 13.58 -1.80 -3.67
CA HIS A 29 12.64 -2.90 -3.41
C HIS A 29 11.34 -2.42 -2.79
N ARG A 30 11.39 -1.44 -1.89
CA ARG A 30 10.21 -0.81 -1.29
C ARG A 30 9.48 0.08 -2.28
N ALA A 31 10.23 0.86 -3.05
CA ALA A 31 9.68 1.64 -4.16
C ALA A 31 8.88 0.76 -5.12
N SER A 32 9.45 -0.37 -5.54
CA SER A 32 8.79 -1.34 -6.41
C SER A 32 7.52 -1.93 -5.78
N PHE A 33 7.51 -2.22 -4.47
CA PHE A 33 6.31 -2.71 -3.79
C PHE A 33 5.22 -1.65 -3.73
N VAL A 34 5.57 -0.40 -3.40
CA VAL A 34 4.62 0.73 -3.41
C VAL A 34 4.07 0.97 -4.82
N ASN A 35 4.91 0.91 -5.86
CA ASN A 35 4.44 1.06 -7.25
C ASN A 35 3.42 -0.03 -7.63
N ALA A 36 3.56 -1.25 -7.10
CA ALA A 36 2.62 -2.34 -7.35
C ALA A 36 1.25 -2.14 -6.66
N MET A 37 1.10 -1.10 -5.83
CA MET A 37 -0.18 -0.72 -5.20
C MET A 37 -1.08 0.10 -6.13
N ASP A 38 -0.62 0.50 -7.32
CA ASP A 38 -1.34 1.40 -8.24
C ASP A 38 -2.75 0.93 -8.65
N TRP A 39 -3.09 -0.35 -8.48
CA TRP A 39 -4.43 -0.87 -8.75
C TRP A 39 -5.45 -0.60 -7.64
N ILE A 40 -5.02 -0.09 -6.48
CA ILE A 40 -5.85 0.02 -5.29
C ILE A 40 -6.80 1.23 -5.38
N GLU A 41 -8.08 0.92 -5.15
CA GLU A 41 -9.22 1.85 -4.98
C GLU A 41 -9.78 1.75 -3.53
N PRO A 42 -10.61 2.69 -3.05
CA PRO A 42 -11.07 2.75 -1.65
C PRO A 42 -11.62 1.44 -1.08
N GLU A 43 -12.42 0.71 -1.86
CA GLU A 43 -13.05 -0.55 -1.41
C GLU A 43 -12.17 -1.80 -1.62
N SER A 44 -10.95 -1.63 -2.11
CA SER A 44 -10.07 -2.74 -2.45
C SER A 44 -9.62 -3.52 -1.22
N VAL A 45 -9.70 -4.85 -1.31
CA VAL A 45 -9.07 -5.76 -0.34
C VAL A 45 -7.60 -5.93 -0.69
N VAL A 46 -6.72 -5.48 0.19
CA VAL A 46 -5.27 -5.60 0.04
C VAL A 46 -4.77 -6.80 0.83
N ASN A 47 -4.26 -7.81 0.14
CA ASN A 47 -3.64 -8.98 0.74
C ASN A 47 -2.42 -9.43 -0.09
N ALA A 48 -1.65 -10.39 0.43
CA ALA A 48 -0.42 -10.83 -0.24
C ALA A 48 -0.69 -11.36 -1.66
N ASP A 49 -1.79 -12.06 -1.87
CA ASP A 49 -2.10 -12.68 -3.16
C ASP A 49 -2.44 -11.62 -4.21
N ASN A 50 -3.24 -10.61 -3.87
CA ASN A 50 -3.55 -9.49 -4.76
C ASN A 50 -2.30 -8.66 -5.06
N MET A 51 -1.44 -8.42 -4.07
CA MET A 51 -0.18 -7.72 -4.30
C MET A 51 0.76 -8.47 -5.25
N LEU A 52 0.85 -9.80 -5.13
CA LEU A 52 1.72 -10.60 -5.99
C LEU A 52 1.29 -10.64 -7.46
N LYS A 53 0.01 -10.39 -7.76
CA LYS A 53 -0.46 -10.25 -9.15
C LYS A 53 0.16 -9.03 -9.84
N SER A 54 0.34 -7.94 -9.09
CA SER A 54 0.84 -6.66 -9.62
C SER A 54 2.34 -6.45 -9.38
N TRP A 55 2.92 -7.14 -8.40
CA TRP A 55 4.33 -7.02 -8.03
C TRP A 55 5.20 -8.07 -8.73
N SER A 56 5.34 -7.93 -10.04
CA SER A 56 6.07 -8.87 -10.90
C SER A 56 7.59 -8.71 -10.76
N ARG A 57 8.20 -9.51 -9.88
CA ARG A 57 9.66 -9.61 -9.78
C ARG A 57 10.11 -11.01 -9.37
N PRO A 58 11.30 -11.47 -9.79
CA PRO A 58 11.76 -12.86 -9.55
C PRO A 58 11.81 -13.28 -8.07
N ALA A 59 12.06 -12.32 -7.16
CA ALA A 59 12.14 -12.56 -5.72
C ALA A 59 10.83 -12.28 -4.96
N ALA A 60 9.71 -12.03 -5.66
CA ALA A 60 8.42 -11.84 -5.01
C ALA A 60 7.88 -13.18 -4.47
N SER A 61 7.48 -13.17 -3.21
CA SER A 61 6.90 -14.33 -2.52
C SER A 61 5.86 -13.88 -1.50
N ARG A 62 4.93 -14.76 -1.11
CA ARG A 62 3.92 -14.46 -0.08
C ARG A 62 4.55 -13.94 1.23
N PRO A 63 5.62 -14.56 1.78
CA PRO A 63 6.28 -14.04 2.99
C PRO A 63 6.84 -12.63 2.81
N SER A 64 7.45 -12.34 1.64
CA SER A 64 7.97 -11.01 1.37
C SER A 64 6.86 -9.97 1.22
N ALA A 65 5.74 -10.32 0.59
CA ALA A 65 4.58 -9.44 0.46
C ALA A 65 3.97 -9.15 1.83
N TYR A 66 3.76 -10.17 2.67
CA TYR A 66 3.29 -9.97 4.04
C TYR A 66 4.20 -9.06 4.85
N ARG A 67 5.53 -9.20 4.72
CA ARG A 67 6.48 -8.30 5.39
C ARG A 67 6.21 -6.84 5.01
N TYR A 68 6.07 -6.52 3.73
CA TYR A 68 5.80 -5.15 3.30
C TYR A 68 4.40 -4.66 3.69
N LEU A 69 3.38 -5.51 3.66
CA LEU A 69 2.03 -5.17 4.14
C LEU A 69 2.02 -4.83 5.64
N ILE A 70 2.73 -5.62 6.45
CA ILE A 70 2.88 -5.35 7.89
C ILE A 70 3.64 -4.04 8.12
N GLU A 71 4.70 -3.78 7.35
CA GLU A 71 5.44 -2.51 7.43
C GLU A 71 4.55 -1.31 7.08
N LEU A 72 3.77 -1.39 6.00
CA LEU A 72 2.83 -0.34 5.60
C LEU A 72 1.70 -0.14 6.64
N SER A 73 1.24 -1.21 7.28
CA SER A 73 0.29 -1.12 8.39
C SER A 73 0.91 -0.41 9.60
N LYS A 74 2.15 -0.75 9.97
CA LYS A 74 2.91 -0.05 11.04
C LYS A 74 3.21 1.42 10.70
N ALA A 75 3.46 1.72 9.43
CA ALA A 75 3.57 3.08 8.93
C ALA A 75 2.22 3.82 8.93
N GLY A 76 1.12 3.14 9.21
CA GLY A 76 -0.22 3.72 9.27
C GLY A 76 -0.83 4.00 7.91
N VAL A 77 -0.35 3.37 6.84
CA VAL A 77 -0.95 3.41 5.50
C VAL A 77 -2.11 2.41 5.39
N LEU A 78 -1.91 1.22 5.99
CA LEU A 78 -2.88 0.12 5.93
C LEU A 78 -3.57 -0.13 7.28
N LEU A 79 -4.87 -0.37 7.22
CA LEU A 79 -5.70 -0.84 8.34
C LEU A 79 -6.03 -2.31 8.14
N LYS A 80 -5.84 -3.13 9.18
CA LYS A 80 -6.23 -4.53 9.16
C LYS A 80 -7.76 -4.65 9.22
N ARG A 81 -8.37 -5.48 8.36
CA ARG A 81 -9.85 -5.60 8.29
C ARG A 81 -10.45 -6.58 9.30
N SER A 82 -9.72 -7.62 9.70
CA SER A 82 -10.22 -8.65 10.64
C SER A 82 -9.10 -9.20 11.53
N ASP A 83 -9.49 -9.73 12.69
CA ASP A 83 -8.58 -10.41 13.62
C ASP A 83 -8.64 -11.95 13.54
N ASP A 84 -9.45 -12.49 12.61
CA ASP A 84 -9.70 -13.91 12.40
C ASP A 84 -8.54 -14.69 11.74
N GLY A 85 -7.35 -14.09 11.66
CA GLY A 85 -6.15 -14.70 11.10
C GLY A 85 -5.93 -14.43 9.62
N ALA A 86 -6.92 -13.91 8.89
CA ALA A 86 -6.72 -13.43 7.54
C ALA A 86 -5.92 -12.10 7.57
N LEU A 87 -4.75 -12.08 6.92
CA LEU A 87 -3.92 -10.88 6.81
C LEU A 87 -4.41 -10.02 5.62
N GLU A 88 -5.61 -9.47 5.79
CA GLU A 88 -6.26 -8.56 4.85
C GLU A 88 -6.28 -7.14 5.38
N TYR A 89 -6.09 -6.20 4.47
CA TYR A 89 -5.97 -4.79 4.76
C TYR A 89 -6.87 -3.96 3.86
N ALA A 90 -7.22 -2.77 4.34
CA ALA A 90 -7.70 -1.64 3.55
C ALA A 90 -6.63 -0.53 3.61
N VAL A 91 -6.57 0.30 2.57
CA VAL A 91 -5.80 1.55 2.63
C VAL A 91 -6.64 2.60 3.35
N LYS A 92 -6.02 3.44 4.18
CA LYS A 92 -6.75 4.54 4.83
C LYS A 92 -7.21 5.57 3.79
N GLU A 93 -8.37 6.17 4.06
CA GLU A 93 -9.03 7.12 3.16
C GLU A 93 -8.16 8.34 2.81
N ASP A 94 -7.27 8.77 3.71
CA ASP A 94 -6.35 9.89 3.51
C ASP A 94 -5.30 9.65 2.42
N PHE A 95 -5.10 8.40 1.98
CA PHE A 95 -4.23 8.06 0.85
C PHE A 95 -4.95 7.99 -0.48
N PHE A 96 -6.20 8.43 -0.56
CA PHE A 96 -6.91 8.60 -1.83
C PHE A 96 -7.07 10.09 -2.10
N GLY A 97 -6.68 10.53 -3.30
CA GLY A 97 -6.90 11.92 -3.70
C GLY A 97 -8.40 12.21 -3.80
N GLU A 98 -8.81 13.44 -3.48
CA GLU A 98 -10.12 13.94 -3.89
C GLU A 98 -10.17 13.86 -5.41
N THR A 99 -11.13 13.12 -5.96
CA THR A 99 -11.45 13.25 -7.40
C THR A 99 -11.73 14.72 -7.65
N ASP A 100 -10.93 15.37 -8.50
CA ASP A 100 -11.21 16.70 -9.02
C ASP A 100 -12.68 16.75 -9.44
N SER A 101 -13.50 17.36 -8.60
CA SER A 101 -14.84 17.81 -8.95
C SER A 101 -14.69 19.21 -9.55
N SER A 102 -13.84 19.32 -10.57
CA SER A 102 -13.64 20.55 -11.33
C SER A 102 -13.90 20.25 -12.80
N GLY A 103 -15.07 20.69 -13.28
CA GLY A 103 -15.53 20.55 -14.66
C GLY A 103 -17.05 20.41 -14.67
N ALA A 104 -17.78 21.51 -14.38
CA ALA A 104 -18.26 22.51 -15.36
C ALA A 104 -19.66 22.15 -15.87
#